data_AF-A0A958X185-F1
#
_entry.id   AF-A0A958X185-F1
#
_cell.length_a   1.000
_cell.length_b   1.000
_cell.length_c   1.000
_cell.angle_alpha   90.00
_cell.angle_beta   90.00
_cell.angle_gamma   90.00
#
_symmetry.space_group_name_H-M   'P 1'
#
loop_
_entity.id
_entity.type
_entity.pdbx_description
1 polymer ?
#
loop_
_entity_poly.entity_id
_entity_poly.type
_entity_poly.pdbx_seq_one_letter_code
_entity_poly.pdbx_strand_id
1 'polypeptide(L)'
;MRTLKFFGAFLVMLLSINSNAQGEMEADSTGLPGDNFSLEGAIELFKQASSPEEFEKLLNSEDSKVNNLDLNEDGKIDYVRVIDNIEGDVHAIILQVPVSDKESQDIAVIEIEKQGDENAILQIVGNEDVYGEQVIAEPFDEEKVKSDKEKGPAPQFAPVRVVVNVWLWPSVRFMYRPGYAVWVSPYRWRVYPTWWRPWRPYPFHRFHVYARPYRAHCHVVHTHRVVRAHAVYAPRRTGSRTVQTRTTTVVAKRGKNGTTVAKKTTTTTRGRNGQVKKQTTTKSAVRKGKNGNVQGAKKTTTTRRRRGG
;
A
#
# COMPACT_ATOMS: atom_id res chain seq x y z
N MET A 1 55.28 30.41 -43.91
CA MET A 1 54.13 29.79 -44.60
C MET A 1 54.19 28.29 -44.32
N ARG A 2 53.31 27.77 -43.45
CA ARG A 2 52.12 26.92 -43.80
C ARG A 2 52.56 25.51 -44.23
N THR A 3 52.24 24.38 -43.61
CA THR A 3 51.28 23.98 -42.56
C THR A 3 51.67 22.56 -42.10
N LEU A 4 51.83 22.32 -40.79
CA LEU A 4 51.96 20.96 -40.25
C LEU A 4 50.57 20.50 -39.79
N LYS A 5 50.03 19.47 -40.44
CA LYS A 5 48.67 18.97 -40.20
C LYS A 5 48.65 18.17 -38.89
N PHE A 6 47.97 18.68 -37.86
CA PHE A 6 47.60 17.91 -36.68
C PHE A 6 46.46 16.95 -37.06
N PHE A 7 46.75 15.65 -37.12
CA PHE A 7 45.73 14.60 -37.11
C PHE A 7 45.29 14.40 -35.65
N GLY A 8 44.25 15.12 -35.24
CA GLY A 8 43.61 14.91 -33.94
C GLY A 8 42.79 13.62 -33.97
N ALA A 9 43.25 12.59 -33.26
CA ALA A 9 42.47 11.40 -32.99
C ALA A 9 41.32 11.75 -32.03
N PHE A 10 40.08 11.76 -32.54
CA PHE A 10 38.88 11.96 -31.73
C PHE A 10 38.50 10.61 -31.09
N LEU A 11 38.97 10.39 -29.87
CA LEU A 11 38.54 9.25 -29.04
C LEU A 11 37.15 9.55 -28.46
N VAL A 12 36.10 9.06 -29.12
CA VAL A 12 34.74 9.07 -28.57
C VAL A 12 34.68 8.07 -27.43
N MET A 13 34.73 8.56 -26.20
CA MET A 13 34.48 7.76 -25.00
C MET A 13 32.97 7.55 -24.89
N LEU A 14 32.49 6.39 -25.36
CA LEU A 14 31.13 5.91 -25.10
C LEU A 14 30.98 5.66 -23.59
N LEU A 15 30.32 6.58 -22.88
CA LEU A 15 29.82 6.30 -21.55
C LEU A 15 28.72 5.24 -21.67
N SER A 16 29.07 3.99 -21.41
CA SER A 16 28.11 2.93 -21.13
C SER A 16 27.41 3.25 -19.81
N ILE A 17 26.22 3.85 -19.90
CA ILE A 17 25.30 3.98 -18.77
C ILE A 17 24.81 2.56 -18.46
N ASN A 18 25.46 1.90 -17.50
CA ASN A 18 24.98 0.64 -16.94
C ASN A 18 23.69 0.94 -16.18
N SER A 19 22.56 0.91 -16.88
CA SER A 19 21.24 0.89 -16.26
C SER A 19 21.07 -0.50 -15.63
N ASN A 20 21.45 -0.64 -14.37
CA ASN A 20 21.08 -1.79 -13.57
C ASN A 20 19.57 -1.73 -13.32
N ALA A 21 18.79 -2.19 -14.30
CA ALA A 21 17.42 -2.60 -14.06
C ALA A 21 17.45 -3.90 -13.26
N GLN A 22 17.64 -3.78 -11.94
CA GLN A 22 17.26 -4.86 -11.04
C GLN A 22 15.74 -5.00 -11.17
N GLY A 23 15.32 -6.00 -11.95
CA GLY A 23 13.92 -6.36 -12.09
C GLY A 23 13.40 -6.91 -10.77
N GLU A 24 12.96 -6.03 -9.88
CA GLU A 24 12.05 -6.39 -8.80
C GLU A 24 10.79 -6.98 -9.42
N MET A 25 10.46 -8.21 -9.04
CA MET A 25 9.21 -8.86 -9.41
C MET A 25 8.04 -7.91 -9.13
N GLU A 26 7.20 -7.67 -10.14
CA GLU A 26 5.93 -6.96 -9.93
C GLU A 26 5.20 -7.60 -8.74
N ALA A 27 4.90 -6.80 -7.73
CA ALA A 27 4.13 -7.27 -6.59
C ALA A 27 2.72 -7.63 -7.10
N ASP A 28 2.37 -8.91 -7.07
CA ASP A 28 1.03 -9.36 -7.42
C ASP A 28 0.02 -8.81 -6.41
N SER A 29 -1.05 -8.19 -6.92
CA SER A 29 -2.18 -7.70 -6.12
C SER A 29 -2.69 -8.78 -5.16
N THR A 30 -2.94 -8.40 -3.91
CA THR A 30 -3.74 -9.18 -2.99
C THR A 30 -5.23 -9.26 -3.39
N GLY A 31 -5.68 -8.39 -4.29
CA GLY A 31 -7.10 -8.29 -4.66
C GLY A 31 -7.98 -7.91 -3.46
N LEU A 32 -7.37 -7.50 -2.35
CA LEU A 32 -8.02 -6.95 -1.18
C LEU A 32 -8.07 -5.44 -1.30
N PRO A 33 -9.03 -4.77 -0.65
CA PRO A 33 -9.08 -3.31 -0.65
C PRO A 33 -7.79 -2.64 -0.18
N GLY A 34 -7.05 -3.26 0.75
CA GLY A 34 -5.78 -2.75 1.28
C GLY A 34 -4.68 -2.53 0.24
N ASP A 35 -4.74 -3.20 -0.92
CA ASP A 35 -3.84 -2.92 -2.06
C ASP A 35 -3.99 -1.49 -2.61
N ASN A 36 -5.12 -0.85 -2.31
CA ASN A 36 -5.52 0.44 -2.86
C ASN A 36 -5.36 1.59 -1.86
N PHE A 37 -4.58 1.38 -0.79
CA PHE A 37 -4.24 2.44 0.16
C PHE A 37 -2.80 2.25 0.67
N SER A 38 -1.96 3.28 0.52
CA SER A 38 -0.57 3.22 0.98
C SER A 38 -0.44 3.73 2.42
N LEU A 39 -0.08 2.82 3.33
CA LEU A 39 0.21 3.16 4.73
C LEU A 39 1.44 4.07 4.84
N GLU A 40 2.46 3.79 4.04
CA GLU A 40 3.69 4.59 3.95
C GLU A 40 3.40 5.99 3.41
N GLY A 41 2.56 6.07 2.38
CA GLY A 41 2.09 7.34 1.83
C GLY A 41 1.31 8.15 2.86
N ALA A 42 0.46 7.51 3.66
CA ALA A 42 -0.26 8.19 4.73
C ALA A 42 0.69 8.76 5.79
N ILE A 43 1.74 8.04 6.18
CA ILE A 43 2.78 8.57 7.09
C ILE A 43 3.49 9.78 6.47
N GLU A 44 3.90 9.70 5.22
CA GLU A 44 4.62 10.80 4.54
C GLU A 44 3.75 12.05 4.37
N LEU A 45 2.46 11.89 4.04
CA LEU A 45 1.52 13.02 4.01
C LEU A 45 1.30 13.59 5.42
N PHE A 46 1.21 12.73 6.44
CA PHE A 46 1.04 13.16 7.82
C PHE A 46 2.25 13.96 8.32
N LYS A 47 3.47 13.55 7.95
CA LYS A 47 4.72 14.26 8.21
C LYS A 47 4.75 15.65 7.55
N GLN A 48 4.15 15.81 6.37
CA GLN A 48 4.15 17.06 5.61
C GLN A 48 3.04 18.03 6.05
N ALA A 49 1.89 17.50 6.49
CA ALA A 49 0.74 18.30 6.88
C ALA A 49 1.00 19.17 8.11
N SER A 50 0.46 20.39 8.12
CA SER A 50 0.50 21.30 9.27
C SER A 50 -0.54 21.00 10.34
N SER A 51 -1.58 20.23 10.02
CA SER A 51 -2.66 19.83 10.94
C SER A 51 -3.34 18.53 10.48
N PRO A 52 -4.13 17.86 11.34
CA PRO A 52 -4.96 16.73 10.93
C PRO A 52 -5.97 17.04 9.83
N GLU A 53 -6.49 18.27 9.79
CA GLU A 53 -7.38 18.75 8.72
C GLU A 53 -6.65 18.85 7.37
N GLU A 54 -5.46 19.43 7.35
CA GLU A 54 -4.67 19.51 6.13
C GLU A 54 -4.22 18.11 5.68
N PHE A 55 -3.87 17.24 6.62
CA PHE A 55 -3.57 15.84 6.34
C PHE A 55 -4.75 15.15 5.66
N GLU A 56 -5.98 15.31 6.16
CA GLU A 56 -7.19 14.78 5.51
C GLU A 56 -7.34 15.30 4.08
N LYS A 57 -7.05 16.58 3.84
CA LYS A 57 -7.08 17.17 2.50
C LYS A 57 -6.04 16.56 1.57
N LEU A 58 -4.80 16.41 2.03
CA LEU A 58 -3.72 15.78 1.26
C LEU A 58 -4.03 14.32 0.94
N LEU A 59 -4.58 13.58 1.91
CA LEU A 59 -4.96 12.18 1.77
C LEU A 59 -6.00 11.97 0.66
N ASN A 60 -6.92 12.93 0.51
CA ASN A 60 -7.98 12.91 -0.50
C ASN A 60 -7.67 13.75 -1.74
N SER A 61 -6.43 14.22 -1.91
CA SER A 61 -5.98 14.84 -3.15
C SER A 61 -5.67 13.77 -4.20
N GLU A 62 -6.17 13.92 -5.43
CA GLU A 62 -5.84 13.00 -6.52
C GLU A 62 -4.32 12.96 -6.76
N ASP A 63 -3.62 14.08 -6.57
CA ASP A 63 -2.19 14.21 -6.84
C ASP A 63 -1.31 13.48 -5.82
N SER A 64 -1.84 13.16 -4.63
CA SER A 64 -1.06 12.46 -3.60
C SER A 64 -0.82 11.00 -3.96
N LYS A 65 -1.68 10.37 -4.78
CA LYS A 65 -1.58 8.94 -5.13
C LYS A 65 -1.44 8.02 -3.91
N VAL A 66 -2.00 8.41 -2.75
CA VAL A 66 -2.01 7.60 -1.52
C VAL A 66 -3.32 6.83 -1.36
N ASN A 67 -4.45 7.46 -1.71
CA ASN A 67 -5.77 6.85 -1.66
C ASN A 67 -6.23 6.42 -3.06
N ASN A 68 -6.52 5.13 -3.22
CA ASN A 68 -7.13 4.54 -4.41
C ASN A 68 -8.37 3.66 -4.07
N LEU A 69 -8.95 3.85 -2.89
CA LEU A 69 -10.03 3.00 -2.36
C LEU A 69 -11.36 3.22 -3.09
N ASP A 70 -12.06 2.12 -3.35
CA ASP A 70 -13.45 2.06 -3.83
C ASP A 70 -14.14 0.88 -3.09
N LEU A 71 -14.42 1.11 -1.81
CA LEU A 71 -15.06 0.16 -0.90
C LEU A 71 -16.55 0.01 -1.19
N ASN A 72 -17.22 1.03 -1.73
CA ASN A 72 -18.63 0.92 -2.09
C ASN A 72 -18.86 0.27 -3.48
N GLU A 73 -17.80 0.07 -4.28
CA GLU A 73 -17.80 -0.50 -5.64
C GLU A 73 -18.62 0.32 -6.66
N ASP A 74 -18.66 1.64 -6.51
CA ASP A 74 -19.37 2.54 -7.44
C ASP A 74 -18.51 3.05 -8.61
N GLY A 75 -17.24 2.63 -8.66
CA GLY A 75 -16.27 3.00 -9.69
C GLY A 75 -15.66 4.38 -9.46
N LYS A 76 -15.81 4.95 -8.26
CA LYS A 76 -15.23 6.22 -7.84
C LYS A 76 -14.46 6.05 -6.54
N ILE A 77 -13.48 6.92 -6.35
CA ILE A 77 -12.72 6.94 -5.11
C ILE A 77 -13.59 7.35 -3.93
N ASP A 78 -13.49 6.58 -2.85
CA ASP A 78 -14.08 6.91 -1.57
C ASP A 78 -13.27 7.98 -0.83
N TYR A 79 -13.99 8.90 -0.19
CA TYR A 79 -13.39 9.91 0.69
C TYR A 79 -12.99 9.27 2.03
N VAL A 80 -11.72 9.43 2.42
CA VAL A 80 -11.20 8.96 3.70
C VAL A 80 -11.22 10.12 4.69
N ARG A 81 -12.12 10.06 5.67
CA ARG A 81 -12.19 11.06 6.75
C ARG A 81 -11.21 10.74 7.88
N VAL A 82 -10.73 11.78 8.57
CA VAL A 82 -9.80 11.67 9.70
C VAL A 82 -10.54 11.95 11.01
N ILE A 83 -10.34 11.09 12.01
CA ILE A 83 -10.91 11.24 13.35
C ILE A 83 -9.82 11.00 14.37
N ASP A 84 -9.52 11.99 15.19
CA ASP A 84 -8.57 11.84 16.30
C ASP A 84 -9.31 11.41 17.58
N ASN A 85 -8.79 10.38 18.24
CA ASN A 85 -9.18 9.97 19.59
C ASN A 85 -8.02 10.18 20.54
N ILE A 86 -8.24 10.95 21.60
CA ILE A 86 -7.18 11.35 22.53
C ILE A 86 -7.47 10.80 23.92
N GLU A 87 -6.42 10.30 24.59
CA GLU A 87 -6.43 9.98 26.01
C GLU A 87 -5.10 10.44 26.64
N GLY A 88 -5.14 11.53 27.40
CA GLY A 88 -3.92 12.14 27.95
C GLY A 88 -3.00 12.68 26.83
N ASP A 89 -1.80 12.13 26.73
CA ASP A 89 -0.77 12.45 25.74
C ASP A 89 -0.71 11.45 24.57
N VAL A 90 -1.76 10.66 24.40
CA VAL A 90 -1.86 9.59 23.41
C VAL A 90 -2.87 9.97 22.34
N HIS A 91 -2.51 9.80 21.07
CA HIS A 91 -3.39 10.04 19.93
C HIS A 91 -3.58 8.77 19.11
N ALA A 92 -4.83 8.50 18.75
CA ALA A 92 -5.24 7.44 17.83
C ALA A 92 -6.05 8.07 16.69
N ILE A 93 -5.37 8.37 15.58
CA ILE A 93 -5.91 9.07 14.42
C ILE A 93 -6.44 8.04 13.43
N ILE A 94 -7.76 7.87 13.41
CA ILE A 94 -8.46 6.90 12.57
C ILE A 94 -8.65 7.47 11.17
N LEU A 95 -8.27 6.69 10.16
CA LEU A 95 -8.57 6.92 8.75
C LEU A 95 -9.78 6.07 8.39
N GLN A 96 -10.91 6.68 8.09
CA GLN A 96 -12.19 5.99 7.97
C GLN A 96 -12.91 6.34 6.67
N VAL A 97 -13.55 5.36 6.04
CA VAL A 97 -14.42 5.55 4.88
C VAL A 97 -15.88 5.35 5.29
N PRO A 98 -16.77 6.34 5.11
CA PRO A 98 -18.22 6.11 5.12
C PRO A 98 -18.61 5.30 3.87
N VAL A 99 -18.88 4.00 4.03
CA VAL A 99 -19.17 3.06 2.92
C VAL A 99 -20.62 3.20 2.45
N SER A 100 -21.53 3.52 3.36
CA SER A 100 -22.94 3.80 3.07
C SER A 100 -23.52 4.77 4.10
N ASP A 101 -24.83 5.02 4.05
CA ASP A 101 -25.56 5.79 5.05
C ASP A 101 -25.55 5.13 6.45
N LYS A 102 -25.27 3.82 6.51
CA LYS A 102 -25.33 3.00 7.73
C LYS A 102 -24.02 2.34 8.12
N GLU A 103 -23.08 2.26 7.18
CA GLU A 103 -21.81 1.55 7.39
C GLU A 103 -20.61 2.48 7.21
N SER A 104 -19.63 2.32 8.07
CA SER A 104 -18.31 2.93 7.94
C SER A 104 -17.24 1.87 8.15
N GLN A 105 -16.07 2.07 7.56
CA GLN A 105 -14.95 1.14 7.65
C GLN A 105 -13.69 1.91 8.03
N ASP A 106 -13.06 1.52 9.12
CA ASP A 106 -11.71 1.99 9.45
C ASP A 106 -10.72 1.33 8.48
N ILE A 107 -9.89 2.14 7.83
CA ILE A 107 -8.86 1.71 6.87
C ILE A 107 -7.56 1.43 7.60
N ALA A 108 -7.15 2.39 8.42
CA ALA A 108 -5.95 2.32 9.23
C ALA A 108 -6.07 3.29 10.40
N VAL A 109 -5.20 3.15 11.39
CA VAL A 109 -5.05 4.09 12.50
C VAL A 109 -3.60 4.53 12.60
N ILE A 110 -3.34 5.83 12.66
CA ILE A 110 -2.04 6.39 13.01
C ILE A 110 -2.03 6.55 14.53
N GLU A 111 -1.15 5.79 15.17
CA GLU A 111 -0.99 5.70 16.62
C GLU A 111 0.25 6.47 17.03
N ILE A 112 0.11 7.39 17.99
CA ILE A 112 1.19 8.28 18.42
C ILE A 112 1.25 8.30 19.94
N GLU A 113 2.46 8.06 20.45
CA GLU A 113 2.76 8.16 21.88
C GLU A 113 3.96 9.08 22.11
N LYS A 114 3.79 10.00 23.06
CA LYS A 114 4.88 10.78 23.62
C LYS A 114 5.73 9.88 24.54
N GLN A 115 7.05 9.94 24.38
CA GLN A 115 8.05 9.20 25.17
C GLN A 115 8.91 10.09 26.08
N GLY A 116 8.74 11.41 25.98
CA GLY A 116 9.48 12.43 26.73
C GLY A 116 9.12 13.82 26.22
N ASP A 117 9.69 14.88 26.78
CA ASP A 117 9.25 16.26 26.51
C ASP A 117 9.22 16.63 25.03
N GLU A 118 10.24 16.20 24.28
CA GLU A 118 10.40 16.45 22.84
C GLU A 118 10.61 15.15 22.05
N ASN A 119 10.01 14.06 22.52
CA ASN A 119 10.10 12.76 21.88
C ASN A 119 8.70 12.15 21.72
N ALA A 120 8.35 11.79 20.49
CA ALA A 120 7.18 11.00 20.19
C ALA A 120 7.52 9.96 19.11
N ILE A 121 6.88 8.80 19.19
CA ILE A 121 6.95 7.75 18.18
C ILE A 121 5.59 7.55 17.53
N LEU A 122 5.60 7.04 16.30
CA LEU A 122 4.41 6.84 15.49
C LEU A 122 4.46 5.48 14.79
N GLN A 123 3.34 4.77 14.82
CA GLN A 123 3.09 3.62 13.96
C GLN A 123 1.74 3.80 13.27
N ILE A 124 1.59 3.30 12.05
CA ILE A 124 0.29 3.17 11.40
C ILE A 124 -0.08 1.69 11.32
N VAL A 125 -1.30 1.36 11.74
CA VAL A 125 -1.82 -0.01 11.73
C VAL A 125 -2.96 -0.10 10.72
N GLY A 126 -2.76 -0.87 9.64
CA GLY A 126 -3.77 -1.21 8.66
C GLY A 126 -4.82 -2.15 9.24
N ASN A 127 -6.10 -1.88 8.97
CA ASN A 127 -7.22 -2.67 9.49
C ASN A 127 -7.32 -4.03 8.78
N GLU A 128 -7.42 -5.11 9.55
CA GLU A 128 -7.48 -6.49 9.04
C GLU A 128 -8.67 -6.76 8.11
N ASP A 129 -9.81 -6.07 8.30
CA ASP A 129 -10.97 -6.20 7.41
C ASP A 129 -10.71 -5.57 6.03
N VAL A 130 -9.64 -4.80 5.88
CA VAL A 130 -9.23 -4.12 4.63
C VAL A 130 -8.00 -4.79 4.03
N TYR A 131 -7.00 -5.11 4.86
CA TYR A 131 -5.71 -5.69 4.44
C TYR A 131 -5.68 -7.22 4.48
N GLY A 132 -6.66 -7.87 5.12
CA GLY A 132 -6.75 -9.32 5.30
C GLY A 132 -5.89 -9.87 6.45
N GLU A 133 -4.91 -9.09 6.90
CA GLU A 133 -4.06 -9.33 8.06
C GLU A 133 -3.66 -7.98 8.68
N GLN A 134 -3.12 -8.00 9.88
CA GLN A 134 -2.58 -6.79 10.50
C GLN A 134 -1.30 -6.39 9.79
N VAL A 135 -1.27 -5.16 9.27
CA VAL A 135 -0.09 -4.58 8.63
C VAL A 135 0.32 -3.35 9.43
N ILE A 136 1.54 -3.35 9.96
CA ILE A 136 2.07 -2.21 10.73
C ILE A 136 3.19 -1.58 9.91
N ALA A 137 3.16 -0.26 9.75
CA ALA A 137 4.27 0.48 9.15
C ALA A 137 4.73 1.59 10.09
N GLU A 138 6.02 1.92 10.01
CA GLU A 138 6.63 2.99 10.81
C GLU A 138 7.71 3.73 10.02
N PRO A 139 7.90 5.03 10.30
CA PRO A 139 9.02 5.79 9.74
C PRO A 139 10.34 5.26 10.29
N PHE A 140 11.38 5.21 9.45
CA PHE A 140 12.73 4.83 9.86
C PHE A 140 13.78 5.78 9.31
N ASP A 141 14.89 5.89 10.04
CA ASP A 141 16.13 6.46 9.54
C ASP A 141 17.22 5.39 9.49
N GLU A 142 18.17 5.56 8.58
CA GLU A 142 19.34 4.69 8.45
C GLU A 142 20.53 5.31 9.19
N GLU A 143 20.95 4.67 10.29
CA GLU A 143 22.18 5.06 10.95
C GLU A 143 23.36 4.25 10.39
N LYS A 144 24.37 4.96 9.88
CA LYS A 144 25.64 4.34 9.47
C LYS A 144 26.45 4.03 10.72
N VAL A 145 26.47 2.77 11.14
CA VAL A 145 27.34 2.32 12.23
C VAL A 145 28.80 2.58 11.84
N LYS A 146 29.42 3.57 12.49
CA LYS A 146 30.86 3.84 12.34
C LYS A 146 31.61 2.72 13.06
N SER A 147 32.39 1.92 12.34
CA SER A 147 33.30 0.96 12.98
C SER A 147 34.56 1.69 13.44
N ASP A 148 34.78 1.81 14.74
CA ASP A 148 36.00 2.39 15.35
C ASP A 148 37.26 1.50 15.22
N LYS A 149 37.37 0.69 14.16
CA LYS A 149 38.58 -0.11 13.91
C LYS A 149 38.95 -0.11 12.44
N GLU A 150 39.89 0.77 12.09
CA GLU A 150 40.80 0.55 10.98
C GLU A 150 41.47 -0.82 11.16
N LYS A 151 41.17 -1.77 10.27
CA LYS A 151 42.04 -2.83 9.71
C LYS A 151 41.20 -3.97 9.12
N GLY A 152 41.11 -4.04 7.79
CA GLY A 152 40.60 -5.20 7.04
C GLY A 152 39.56 -4.84 5.97
N PRO A 153 39.37 -5.68 4.92
CA PRO A 153 38.46 -5.38 3.82
C PRO A 153 37.05 -5.17 4.38
N ALA A 154 36.49 -3.99 4.09
CA ALA A 154 35.30 -3.46 4.73
C ALA A 154 34.15 -4.48 4.75
N PRO A 155 33.66 -4.92 5.93
CA PRO A 155 32.38 -5.58 5.99
C PRO A 155 31.34 -4.54 5.57
N GLN A 156 30.63 -4.79 4.49
CA GLN A 156 29.44 -4.02 4.12
C GLN A 156 28.37 -4.31 5.17
N PHE A 157 28.43 -3.65 6.33
CA PHE A 157 27.36 -3.75 7.32
C PHE A 157 26.11 -3.09 6.73
N ALA A 158 25.01 -3.85 6.70
CA ALA A 158 23.71 -3.30 6.35
C ALA A 158 23.35 -2.15 7.32
N PRO A 159 22.75 -1.05 6.84
CA PRO A 159 22.32 0.05 7.70
C PRO A 159 21.37 -0.46 8.79
N VAL A 160 21.55 0.02 10.02
CA VAL A 160 20.60 -0.26 11.10
C VAL A 160 19.45 0.73 10.98
N ARG A 161 18.23 0.20 10.92
CA ARG A 161 17.01 1.01 10.91
C ARG A 161 16.67 1.42 12.33
N VAL A 162 16.55 2.73 12.56
CA VAL A 162 16.24 3.31 13.86
C VAL A 162 14.86 3.95 13.81
N VAL A 163 14.13 3.86 14.93
CA VAL A 163 12.81 4.50 15.09
C VAL A 163 12.99 6.01 15.07
N VAL A 164 12.18 6.69 14.26
CA VAL A 164 12.24 8.15 14.08
C VAL A 164 11.47 8.85 15.20
N ASN A 165 12.10 9.88 15.79
CA ASN A 165 11.39 10.83 16.64
C ASN A 165 10.52 11.74 15.76
N VAL A 166 9.20 11.61 15.87
CA VAL A 166 8.23 12.37 15.06
C VAL A 166 7.82 13.70 15.70
N TRP A 167 8.36 14.06 16.87
CA TRP A 167 7.94 15.23 17.66
C TRP A 167 7.96 16.54 16.86
N LEU A 168 8.93 16.71 15.96
CA LEU A 168 9.09 17.94 15.17
C LEU A 168 8.23 17.98 13.91
N TRP A 169 7.43 16.94 13.62
CA TRP A 169 6.51 16.98 12.48
C TRP A 169 5.44 18.04 12.71
N PRO A 170 5.10 18.89 11.71
CA PRO A 170 4.17 19.99 11.91
C PRO A 170 2.79 19.54 12.44
N SER A 171 2.23 18.44 11.92
CA SER A 171 0.99 17.83 12.39
C SER A 171 1.06 17.35 13.84
N VAL A 172 2.16 16.68 14.22
CA VAL A 172 2.42 16.24 15.59
C VAL A 172 2.50 17.45 16.51
N ARG A 173 3.35 18.43 16.19
CA ARG A 173 3.45 19.69 16.93
C ARG A 173 2.10 20.38 17.06
N PHE A 174 1.28 20.37 16.02
CA PHE A 174 -0.05 20.99 16.04
C PHE A 174 -0.96 20.34 17.09
N MET A 175 -1.00 19.01 17.14
CA MET A 175 -1.84 18.27 18.09
C MET A 175 -1.39 18.43 19.55
N TYR A 176 -0.09 18.57 19.80
CA TYR A 176 0.43 18.78 21.16
C TYR A 176 0.47 20.25 21.60
N ARG A 177 -0.07 21.20 20.81
CA ARG A 177 -0.17 22.61 21.22
C ARG A 177 -1.21 22.78 22.34
N PRO A 178 -0.97 23.71 23.29
CA PRO A 178 -2.01 24.14 24.21
C PRO A 178 -3.25 24.63 23.43
N GLY A 179 -4.41 24.08 23.78
CA GLY A 179 -5.69 24.46 23.14
C GLY A 179 -5.99 23.76 21.82
N TYR A 180 -5.26 22.69 21.44
CA TYR A 180 -5.66 21.83 20.32
C TYR A 180 -7.08 21.29 20.56
N ALA A 181 -7.97 21.56 19.59
CA ALA A 181 -9.29 20.97 19.53
C ALA A 181 -9.24 19.72 18.66
N VAL A 182 -9.66 18.59 19.24
CA VAL A 182 -9.66 17.28 18.58
C VAL A 182 -10.26 17.36 17.19
N TRP A 183 -9.49 16.97 16.16
CA TRP A 183 -10.00 16.94 14.81
C TRP A 183 -10.96 15.76 14.62
N VAL A 184 -12.22 16.08 14.37
CA VAL A 184 -13.23 15.11 13.96
C VAL A 184 -13.81 15.58 12.64
N SER A 185 -13.48 14.88 11.56
CA SER A 185 -13.93 15.25 10.23
C SER A 185 -15.45 15.48 10.17
N PRO A 186 -15.90 16.62 9.60
CA PRO A 186 -17.32 16.91 9.46
C PRO A 186 -17.98 16.08 8.35
N TYR A 187 -17.18 15.43 7.49
CA TYR A 187 -17.70 14.76 6.31
C TYR A 187 -18.34 13.41 6.62
N ARG A 188 -19.34 13.08 5.81
CA ARG A 188 -20.23 11.92 5.98
C ARG A 188 -20.51 11.32 4.61
N TRP A 189 -21.21 10.18 4.60
CA TRP A 189 -21.75 9.64 3.36
C TRP A 189 -22.49 10.72 2.57
N ARG A 190 -22.08 10.97 1.32
CA ARG A 190 -22.64 11.99 0.42
C ARG A 190 -22.55 13.45 0.90
N VAL A 191 -21.78 13.73 1.95
CA VAL A 191 -21.50 15.09 2.43
C VAL A 191 -20.00 15.27 2.44
N TYR A 192 -19.49 15.89 1.38
CA TYR A 192 -18.05 16.01 1.10
C TYR A 192 -17.62 17.48 1.03
N PRO A 193 -16.32 17.76 1.16
CA PRO A 193 -15.80 19.11 0.99
C PRO A 193 -16.08 19.65 -0.41
N THR A 194 -16.29 20.97 -0.53
CA THR A 194 -16.49 21.64 -1.82
C THR A 194 -15.26 21.58 -2.74
N TRP A 195 -14.06 21.45 -2.16
CA TRP A 195 -12.82 21.30 -2.90
C TRP A 195 -12.57 19.88 -3.41
N TRP A 196 -13.29 18.88 -2.88
CA TRP A 196 -13.12 17.48 -3.25
C TRP A 196 -14.10 17.06 -4.33
N ARG A 197 -13.64 16.22 -5.24
CA ARG A 197 -14.46 15.59 -6.27
C ARG A 197 -13.97 14.16 -6.44
N PRO A 198 -14.85 13.16 -6.53
CA PRO A 198 -14.42 11.79 -6.79
C PRO A 198 -13.82 11.66 -8.20
N TRP A 199 -12.74 10.89 -8.32
CA TRP A 199 -12.18 10.45 -9.60
C TRP A 199 -12.30 8.93 -9.75
N ARG A 200 -11.95 8.41 -10.92
CA ARG A 200 -11.92 6.96 -11.16
C ARG A 200 -10.68 6.34 -10.52
N PRO A 201 -10.79 5.22 -9.79
CA PRO A 201 -9.64 4.52 -9.26
C PRO A 201 -8.67 4.12 -10.38
N TYR A 202 -7.38 4.26 -10.10
CA TYR A 202 -6.33 3.76 -10.96
C TYR A 202 -6.33 2.23 -10.91
N PRO A 203 -6.06 1.54 -12.04
CA PRO A 203 -5.78 0.12 -12.00
C PRO A 203 -4.61 -0.18 -11.06
N PHE A 204 -4.67 -1.30 -10.33
CA PHE A 204 -3.64 -1.69 -9.36
C PHE A 204 -2.21 -1.59 -9.90
N HIS A 205 -1.96 -2.10 -11.12
CA HIS A 205 -0.63 -2.08 -11.74
C HIS A 205 -0.08 -0.66 -11.94
N ARG A 206 -0.93 0.38 -11.93
CA ARG A 206 -0.50 1.77 -12.00
C ARG A 206 -0.37 2.37 -10.60
N PHE A 207 -1.38 2.16 -9.75
CA PHE A 207 -1.38 2.66 -8.37
C PHE A 207 -0.15 2.17 -7.59
N HIS A 208 0.18 0.88 -7.69
CA HIS A 208 1.30 0.31 -6.95
C HIS A 208 2.65 0.91 -7.36
N VAL A 209 2.79 1.46 -8.58
CA VAL A 209 4.00 2.17 -9.03
C VAL A 209 4.04 3.56 -8.40
N TYR A 210 2.90 4.26 -8.36
CA TYR A 210 2.83 5.58 -7.73
C TYR A 210 3.08 5.54 -6.23
N ALA A 211 2.73 4.45 -5.55
CA ALA A 211 2.97 4.30 -4.12
C ALA A 211 4.45 3.96 -3.78
N ARG A 212 5.28 3.56 -4.75
CA ARG A 212 6.66 3.12 -4.49
C ARG A 212 7.55 4.15 -3.80
N PRO A 213 7.54 5.45 -4.20
CA PRO A 213 8.41 6.45 -3.60
C PRO A 213 8.21 6.59 -2.08
N TYR A 214 6.99 6.36 -1.57
CA TYR A 214 6.69 6.44 -0.14
C TYR A 214 7.40 5.38 0.71
N ARG A 215 7.85 4.27 0.11
CA ARG A 215 8.57 3.20 0.81
C ARG A 215 10.02 3.56 1.16
N ALA A 216 10.52 4.69 0.67
CA ALA A 216 11.91 5.10 0.94
C ALA A 216 12.16 5.49 2.40
N HIS A 217 11.14 5.95 3.12
CA HIS A 217 11.25 6.50 4.48
C HIS A 217 10.40 5.77 5.51
N CYS A 218 9.66 4.75 5.08
CA CYS A 218 8.77 3.96 5.90
C CYS A 218 8.99 2.47 5.61
N HIS A 219 8.82 1.63 6.62
CA HIS A 219 8.92 0.20 6.45
C HIS A 219 7.83 -0.54 7.22
N VAL A 220 7.45 -1.70 6.68
CA VAL A 220 6.54 -2.62 7.36
C VAL A 220 7.28 -3.33 8.48
N VAL A 221 6.67 -3.36 9.66
CA VAL A 221 7.18 -4.00 10.87
C VAL A 221 6.17 -5.00 11.42
N HIS A 222 6.66 -5.91 12.26
CA HIS A 222 5.84 -6.93 12.92
C HIS A 222 5.68 -6.66 14.42
N THR A 223 6.39 -5.65 14.93
CA THR A 223 6.38 -5.30 16.36
C THR A 223 5.51 -4.08 16.56
N HIS A 224 4.47 -4.23 17.36
CA HIS A 224 3.63 -3.15 17.80
C HIS A 224 4.24 -2.51 19.06
N ARG A 225 4.74 -1.27 18.94
CA ARG A 225 5.41 -0.53 20.01
C ARG A 225 4.50 0.51 20.66
N VAL A 226 3.52 1.03 19.93
CA VAL A 226 2.60 2.11 20.36
C VAL A 226 1.31 1.53 20.96
N VAL A 227 1.47 0.77 22.07
CA VAL A 227 0.39 -0.06 22.66
C VAL A 227 -0.67 0.76 23.41
N ARG A 228 -0.31 1.89 24.02
CA ARG A 228 -1.25 2.79 24.69
C ARG A 228 -2.20 3.42 23.68
N ALA A 229 -1.68 3.89 22.53
CA ALA A 229 -2.53 4.41 21.46
C ALA A 229 -3.45 3.34 20.89
N HIS A 230 -2.95 2.11 20.75
CA HIS A 230 -3.80 1.00 20.35
C HIS A 230 -4.94 0.74 21.34
N ALA A 231 -4.68 0.84 22.65
CA ALA A 231 -5.72 0.69 23.67
C ALA A 231 -6.78 1.80 23.60
N VAL A 232 -6.43 3.01 23.16
CA VAL A 232 -7.39 4.08 22.86
C VAL A 232 -8.21 3.74 21.60
N TYR A 233 -7.58 3.20 20.56
CA TYR A 233 -8.24 2.87 19.30
C TYR A 233 -9.18 1.65 19.40
N ALA A 234 -8.68 0.52 19.91
CA ALA A 234 -9.33 -0.79 19.84
C ALA A 234 -10.83 -0.81 20.26
N PRO A 235 -11.25 -0.20 21.39
CA PRO A 235 -12.66 -0.21 21.79
C PRO A 235 -13.56 0.68 20.92
N ARG A 236 -12.98 1.57 20.11
CA ARG A 236 -13.68 2.53 19.23
C ARG A 236 -13.66 2.12 17.76
N ARG A 237 -13.08 0.96 17.44
CA ARG A 237 -12.95 0.43 16.08
C ARG A 237 -14.31 0.27 15.40
N THR A 238 -14.40 0.72 14.16
CA THR A 238 -15.59 0.63 13.31
C THR A 238 -15.31 -0.20 12.06
N GLY A 239 -16.24 -1.07 11.69
CA GLY A 239 -16.14 -1.92 10.50
C GLY A 239 -17.46 -2.05 9.74
N SER A 240 -17.36 -2.27 8.44
CA SER A 240 -18.49 -2.55 7.55
C SER A 240 -18.63 -4.06 7.34
N ARG A 241 -19.84 -4.58 7.53
CA ARG A 241 -20.12 -6.00 7.29
C ARG A 241 -19.95 -6.35 5.81
N THR A 242 -20.28 -5.40 4.93
CA THR A 242 -20.09 -5.52 3.48
C THR A 242 -18.60 -5.71 3.15
N VAL A 243 -17.75 -4.82 3.66
CA VAL A 243 -16.29 -4.88 3.43
C VAL A 243 -15.69 -6.17 4.00
N GLN A 244 -16.00 -6.48 5.26
CA GLN A 244 -15.51 -7.69 5.93
C GLN A 244 -15.90 -8.97 5.17
N THR A 245 -17.13 -9.06 4.68
CA THR A 245 -17.60 -10.25 3.93
C THR A 245 -16.86 -10.40 2.60
N ARG A 246 -16.60 -9.29 1.90
CA ARG A 246 -15.80 -9.28 0.66
C ARG A 246 -14.36 -9.71 0.93
N THR A 247 -13.71 -9.11 1.92
CA THR A 247 -12.34 -9.46 2.34
C THR A 247 -12.24 -10.94 2.70
N THR A 248 -13.11 -11.43 3.58
CA THR A 248 -13.15 -12.84 3.98
C THR A 248 -13.34 -13.77 2.78
N THR A 249 -14.20 -13.39 1.82
CA THR A 249 -14.42 -14.17 0.60
C THR A 249 -13.18 -14.24 -0.28
N VAL A 250 -12.44 -13.13 -0.42
CA VAL A 250 -11.18 -13.09 -1.20
C VAL A 250 -10.09 -13.91 -0.51
N VAL A 251 -9.93 -13.75 0.80
CA VAL A 251 -8.98 -14.52 1.62
C VAL A 251 -9.28 -16.03 1.54
N ALA A 252 -10.54 -16.42 1.70
CA ALA A 252 -10.95 -17.82 1.59
C ALA A 252 -10.65 -18.42 0.20
N LYS A 253 -10.83 -17.65 -0.87
CA LYS A 253 -10.51 -18.06 -2.25
C LYS A 253 -9.00 -18.25 -2.49
N ARG A 254 -8.14 -17.56 -1.75
CA ARG A 254 -6.66 -17.67 -1.86
C ARG A 254 -6.08 -18.89 -1.15
N GLY A 255 -6.77 -19.40 -0.14
CA GLY A 255 -6.29 -20.50 0.70
C GLY A 255 -5.09 -20.11 1.59
N LYS A 256 -4.84 -20.91 2.64
CA LYS A 256 -3.88 -20.62 3.73
C LYS A 256 -2.42 -20.38 3.32
N ASN A 257 -2.04 -20.59 2.05
CA ASN A 257 -0.65 -20.51 1.58
C ASN A 257 -0.48 -19.67 0.29
N GLY A 258 -1.34 -18.67 0.05
CA GLY A 258 -1.20 -17.81 -1.15
C GLY A 258 -1.29 -18.58 -2.47
N THR A 259 -2.13 -19.61 -2.52
CA THR A 259 -2.28 -20.43 -3.73
C THR A 259 -3.12 -19.65 -4.73
N THR A 260 -2.47 -19.09 -5.74
CA THR A 260 -3.11 -18.30 -6.80
C THR A 260 -4.24 -19.10 -7.45
N VAL A 261 -5.43 -18.49 -7.48
CA VAL A 261 -6.67 -19.04 -8.02
C VAL A 261 -6.46 -19.56 -9.45
N ALA A 262 -7.00 -20.75 -9.73
CA ALA A 262 -6.91 -21.36 -11.04
C ALA A 262 -7.60 -20.50 -12.12
N LYS A 263 -6.84 -20.01 -13.11
CA LYS A 263 -7.42 -19.31 -14.28
C LYS A 263 -8.12 -20.36 -15.16
N LYS A 264 -9.44 -20.24 -15.33
CA LYS A 264 -10.25 -21.13 -16.19
C LYS A 264 -10.59 -20.41 -17.48
N THR A 265 -9.91 -20.77 -18.58
CA THR A 265 -10.24 -20.28 -19.92
C THR A 265 -11.02 -21.35 -20.66
N THR A 266 -12.18 -20.99 -21.21
CA THR A 266 -13.02 -21.89 -22.01
C THR A 266 -13.11 -21.34 -23.43
N THR A 267 -12.51 -22.03 -24.40
CA THR A 267 -12.60 -21.67 -25.82
C THR A 267 -13.54 -22.63 -26.53
N THR A 268 -14.56 -22.06 -27.19
CA THR A 268 -15.58 -22.82 -27.92
C THR A 268 -15.43 -22.53 -29.40
N THR A 269 -15.18 -23.57 -30.21
CA THR A 269 -15.15 -23.45 -31.69
C THR A 269 -16.47 -23.94 -32.27
N ARG A 270 -17.17 -23.05 -32.98
CA ARG A 270 -18.46 -23.33 -33.65
C ARG A 270 -18.25 -23.53 -35.15
N GLY A 271 -19.01 -24.45 -35.76
CA GLY A 271 -19.04 -24.65 -37.22
C GLY A 271 -19.92 -23.62 -37.94
N ARG A 272 -19.90 -23.63 -39.28
CA ARG A 272 -20.71 -22.74 -40.16
C ARG A 272 -22.22 -22.74 -39.86
N ASN A 273 -22.74 -23.80 -39.23
CA ASN A 273 -24.15 -23.94 -38.86
C ASN A 273 -24.41 -23.66 -37.36
N GLY A 274 -23.52 -22.93 -36.67
CA GLY A 274 -23.67 -22.57 -35.24
C GLY A 274 -23.39 -23.70 -34.24
N GLN A 275 -23.30 -24.96 -34.66
CA GLN A 275 -23.05 -26.09 -33.77
C GLN A 275 -21.62 -26.12 -33.21
N VAL A 276 -21.49 -26.41 -31.91
CA VAL A 276 -20.20 -26.52 -31.21
C VAL A 276 -19.44 -27.78 -31.68
N LYS A 277 -18.27 -27.59 -32.30
CA LYS A 277 -17.41 -28.68 -32.80
C LYS A 277 -16.41 -29.16 -31.74
N LYS A 278 -15.86 -28.24 -30.96
CA LYS A 278 -14.82 -28.52 -29.96
C LYS A 278 -14.90 -27.51 -28.83
N GLN A 279 -14.84 -28.01 -27.61
CA GLN A 279 -14.74 -27.19 -26.40
C GLN A 279 -13.45 -27.57 -25.69
N THR A 280 -12.57 -26.59 -25.50
CA THR A 280 -11.31 -26.76 -24.76
C THR A 280 -11.39 -25.93 -23.49
N THR A 281 -11.29 -26.60 -22.36
CA THR A 281 -11.19 -25.97 -21.05
C THR A 281 -9.76 -26.12 -20.55
N THR A 282 -9.08 -25.00 -20.30
CA THR A 282 -7.75 -24.98 -19.68
C THR A 282 -7.88 -24.44 -18.27
N LYS A 283 -7.44 -25.23 -17.30
CA LYS A 283 -7.26 -24.81 -15.90
C LYS A 283 -5.76 -24.68 -15.64
N SER A 284 -5.32 -23.48 -15.28
CA SER A 284 -3.93 -23.22 -14.90
C SER A 284 -3.91 -22.79 -13.44
N ALA A 285 -3.21 -23.53 -12.59
CA ALA A 285 -2.95 -23.17 -11.19
C ALA A 285 -1.47 -22.88 -11.01
N VAL A 286 -1.16 -21.85 -10.22
CA VAL A 286 0.22 -21.47 -9.90
C VAL A 286 0.41 -21.65 -8.39
N ARG A 287 1.39 -22.47 -7.99
CA ARG A 287 1.81 -22.63 -6.60
C ARG A 287 3.13 -21.91 -6.40
N LYS A 288 3.17 -20.98 -5.43
CA LYS A 288 4.42 -20.35 -4.96
C LYS A 288 4.99 -21.20 -3.82
N GLY A 289 6.16 -21.80 -4.02
CA GLY A 289 6.87 -22.53 -2.97
C GLY A 289 7.57 -21.58 -1.99
N LYS A 290 7.91 -22.08 -0.80
CA LYS A 290 8.58 -21.32 0.29
C LYS A 290 9.90 -20.62 -0.13
N ASN A 291 10.53 -21.04 -1.22
CA ASN A 291 11.81 -20.49 -1.72
C ASN A 291 11.65 -19.67 -3.01
N GLY A 292 10.46 -19.11 -3.29
CA GLY A 292 10.21 -18.30 -4.49
C GLY A 292 10.08 -19.10 -5.80
N ASN A 293 10.19 -20.43 -5.74
CA ASN A 293 10.06 -21.27 -6.92
C ASN A 293 8.58 -21.42 -7.31
N VAL A 294 8.26 -21.12 -8.57
CA VAL A 294 6.88 -21.14 -9.10
C VAL A 294 6.63 -22.47 -9.80
N GLN A 295 5.80 -23.34 -9.22
CA GLN A 295 5.35 -24.58 -9.88
C GLN A 295 3.95 -24.39 -10.46
N GLY A 296 3.88 -24.34 -11.80
CA GLY A 296 2.63 -24.30 -12.54
C GLY A 296 2.07 -25.70 -12.80
N ALA A 297 0.80 -25.93 -12.44
CA ALA A 297 0.05 -27.10 -12.87
C ALA A 297 -0.98 -26.69 -13.92
N LYS A 298 -0.79 -27.15 -15.17
CA LYS A 298 -1.70 -26.89 -16.30
C LYS A 298 -2.44 -28.16 -16.67
N LYS A 299 -3.76 -28.20 -16.47
CA LYS A 299 -4.61 -29.32 -16.91
C LYS A 299 -5.52 -28.84 -18.04
N THR A 300 -5.37 -29.45 -19.21
CA THR A 300 -6.18 -29.14 -20.40
C THR A 300 -7.12 -30.31 -20.68
N THR A 301 -8.42 -30.04 -20.73
CA THR A 301 -9.44 -31.03 -21.12
C THR A 301 -10.10 -30.57 -22.41
N THR A 302 -10.08 -31.42 -23.42
CA THR A 302 -10.69 -31.17 -24.72
C THR A 302 -11.79 -32.18 -24.97
N THR A 303 -13.02 -31.71 -25.13
CA THR A 303 -14.14 -32.55 -25.52
C THR A 303 -14.43 -32.30 -26.99
N ARG A 304 -14.42 -33.38 -27.79
CA ARG A 304 -14.84 -33.37 -29.19
C ARG A 304 -16.09 -34.22 -29.31
N ARG A 305 -17.09 -33.71 -30.02
CA ARG A 305 -18.26 -34.50 -30.38
C ARG A 305 -17.81 -35.58 -31.37
N ARG A 306 -17.89 -36.87 -31.00
CA ARG A 306 -17.69 -37.97 -31.94
C ARG A 306 -18.77 -37.87 -33.01
N ARG A 307 -18.39 -37.91 -34.29
CA ARG A 307 -19.33 -38.20 -35.37
C ARG A 307 -19.79 -39.62 -35.13
N GLY A 308 -21.04 -39.78 -34.68
CA GLY A 308 -21.72 -41.07 -34.82
C GLY A 308 -21.83 -41.36 -36.30
N GLY A 309 -21.09 -42.37 -36.73
CA GLY A 309 -21.47 -43.22 -37.86
C GLY A 309 -22.00 -44.50 -37.23
#